data_AF-A0A965LVI2-F1
#
_entry.id   AF-A0A965LVI2-F1
#
_cell.length_a   1.000
_cell.length_b   1.000
_cell.length_c   1.000
_cell.angle_alpha   90.00
_cell.angle_beta   90.00
_cell.angle_gamma   90.00
#
_symmetry.space_group_name_H-M   'P 1'
#
loop_
_entity.id
_entity.type
_entity.pdbx_description
1 polymer ?
#
loop_
_entity_poly.entity_id
_entity_poly.type
_entity_poly.pdbx_seq_one_letter_code
_entity_poly.pdbx_strand_id
1 'polypeptide(L)'
;MSIAQTQNITLIDKVVSRTLINNIILVVAGVALTALSAQLSIPALPVPFTFQTLAVLVIGSTYGAARGAITMGAYALVGALGLPVFADASSGLNVLFGYSGGFIIGFIFAAALAGRL
;
A
#
# COMPACT_ATOMS: atom_id res chain seq x y z
N MET A 1 32.41 -22.30 2.13
CA MET A 1 32.03 -20.94 2.57
C MET A 1 30.52 -20.85 2.43
N SER A 2 29.78 -21.23 3.47
CA SER A 2 28.31 -21.26 3.44
C SER A 2 27.84 -19.82 3.37
N ILE A 3 27.33 -19.41 2.22
CA ILE A 3 26.64 -18.14 2.06
C ILE A 3 25.35 -18.32 2.85
N ALA A 4 25.37 -17.97 4.13
CA ALA A 4 24.18 -17.86 4.94
C ALA A 4 23.31 -16.81 4.25
N GLN A 5 22.39 -17.31 3.42
CA GLN A 5 21.40 -16.53 2.74
C GLN A 5 20.48 -16.05 3.85
N THR A 6 20.74 -14.84 4.38
CA THR A 6 19.85 -14.18 5.33
C THR A 6 18.55 -13.94 4.59
N GLN A 7 17.70 -14.96 4.55
CA GLN A 7 16.38 -14.84 4.00
C GLN A 7 15.69 -13.82 4.89
N ASN A 8 15.46 -12.62 4.36
CA ASN A 8 14.63 -11.61 4.99
C ASN A 8 13.19 -12.13 4.95
N ILE A 9 12.90 -13.08 5.84
CA ILE A 9 11.58 -13.64 6.10
C ILE A 9 10.78 -12.52 6.76
N THR A 10 9.70 -12.08 6.12
CA THR A 10 8.82 -11.04 6.67
C THR A 10 7.70 -11.70 7.46
N LEU A 11 6.91 -10.91 8.19
CA LEU A 11 5.84 -11.44 9.04
C LEU A 11 4.85 -12.30 8.25
N ILE A 12 4.46 -11.87 7.05
CA ILE A 12 3.51 -12.64 6.23
C ILE A 12 4.05 -14.01 5.80
N ASP A 13 5.37 -14.16 5.67
CA ASP A 13 5.98 -15.42 5.24
C ASP A 13 5.92 -16.52 6.30
N LYS A 14 5.64 -16.15 7.55
CA LYS A 14 5.40 -17.11 8.63
C LYS A 14 4.04 -17.81 8.50
N VAL A 15 3.14 -17.25 7.70
CA VAL A 15 1.75 -17.74 7.56
C VAL A 15 1.46 -18.13 6.11
N VAL A 16 2.07 -17.45 5.14
CA VAL A 16 1.80 -17.60 3.72
C VAL A 16 3.09 -17.93 2.96
N SER A 17 3.07 -19.03 2.21
CA SER A 17 4.22 -19.44 1.38
C SER A 17 4.53 -18.40 0.30
N ARG A 18 5.82 -18.20 0.00
CA ARG A 18 6.29 -17.29 -1.06
C ARG A 18 6.11 -17.86 -2.47
N THR A 19 4.87 -18.03 -2.91
CA THR A 19 4.54 -18.36 -4.30
C THR A 19 4.12 -17.11 -5.05
N LEU A 20 4.21 -17.14 -6.39
CA LEU A 20 3.74 -16.04 -7.24
C LEU A 20 2.26 -15.75 -6.99
N ILE A 21 1.43 -16.80 -6.91
CA ILE A 21 -0.01 -16.70 -6.67
C ILE A 21 -0.28 -16.00 -5.34
N ASN A 22 0.41 -16.40 -4.27
CA ASN A 22 0.24 -15.79 -2.96
C ASN A 22 0.68 -14.32 -2.96
N ASN A 23 1.76 -13.97 -3.67
CA ASN A 23 2.17 -12.57 -3.79
C ASN A 23 1.12 -11.72 -4.52
N ILE A 24 0.51 -12.24 -5.60
CA ILE A 24 -0.58 -11.55 -6.31
C ILE A 24 -1.78 -11.36 -5.37
N ILE A 25 -2.19 -12.40 -4.65
CA ILE A 25 -3.29 -12.34 -3.69
C ILE A 25 -3.00 -11.30 -2.61
N LEU A 26 -1.79 -11.28 -2.05
CA LEU A 26 -1.39 -10.30 -1.04
C LEU A 26 -1.44 -8.88 -1.58
N VAL A 27 -0.94 -8.63 -2.80
CA VAL A 27 -1.01 -7.31 -3.43
C VAL A 27 -2.47 -6.87 -3.60
N VAL A 28 -3.33 -7.74 -4.16
CA VAL A 28 -4.75 -7.43 -4.34
C VAL A 28 -5.44 -7.16 -3.00
N ALA A 29 -5.20 -8.00 -1.99
CA ALA A 29 -5.76 -7.84 -0.65
C ALA A 29 -5.28 -6.54 0.02
N GLY A 30 -4.01 -6.19 -0.12
CA GLY A 30 -3.46 -4.96 0.42
C GLY A 30 -3.98 -3.71 -0.29
N VAL A 31 -4.17 -3.75 -1.62
CA VAL A 31 -4.83 -2.68 -2.38
C VAL A 31 -6.27 -2.51 -1.89
N ALA A 32 -7.03 -3.60 -1.77
CA ALA A 32 -8.41 -3.57 -1.30
C ALA A 32 -8.51 -3.02 0.14
N LEU A 33 -7.65 -3.48 1.06
CA LEU A 33 -7.58 -2.96 2.42
C LEU A 33 -7.31 -1.46 2.44
N THR A 34 -6.33 -0.99 1.65
CA THR A 34 -5.98 0.42 1.56
C THR A 34 -7.16 1.25 1.01
N ALA A 35 -7.83 0.76 -0.03
CA ALA A 35 -8.99 1.42 -0.63
C ALA A 35 -10.16 1.53 0.34
N LEU A 36 -10.47 0.46 1.08
CA LEU A 36 -11.51 0.46 2.11
C LEU A 36 -11.16 1.41 3.25
N SER A 37 -9.91 1.41 3.71
CA SER A 37 -9.43 2.35 4.74
C SER A 37 -9.42 3.81 4.27
N ALA A 38 -9.28 4.06 2.96
CA ALA A 38 -9.37 5.40 2.41
C ALA A 38 -10.79 5.99 2.49
N GLN A 39 -11.83 5.13 2.47
CA GLN A 39 -13.21 5.58 2.60
C GLN A 39 -13.60 5.91 4.04
N LEU A 40 -12.86 5.37 5.02
CA LEU A 40 -12.99 5.77 6.41
C LEU A 40 -12.25 7.11 6.57
N SER A 41 -12.97 8.19 6.25
CA SER A 41 -12.45 9.55 6.26
C SER A 41 -13.22 10.42 7.26
N ILE A 42 -12.49 11.34 7.89
CA ILE A 42 -13.08 12.49 8.60
C ILE A 42 -12.91 13.70 7.67
N PRO A 43 -14.02 14.38 7.30
CA PRO A 43 -13.96 15.55 6.43
C PRO A 43 -13.01 16.62 6.96
N ALA A 44 -12.01 16.99 6.15
CA ALA A 44 -11.07 18.05 6.42
C ALA A 44 -10.62 18.70 5.10
N LEU A 45 -10.27 19.99 5.14
CA LEU A 45 -9.80 20.75 3.98
C LEU A 45 -8.30 21.03 4.11
N PRO A 46 -7.51 20.96 3.02
CA PRO A 46 -7.89 20.57 1.66
C PRO A 46 -7.87 19.05 1.41
N VAL A 47 -7.37 18.24 2.35
CA VAL A 47 -7.25 16.79 2.23
C VAL A 47 -7.93 16.14 3.45
N PRO A 48 -8.81 15.16 3.27
CA PRO A 48 -9.48 14.48 4.38
C PRO A 48 -8.50 13.66 5.21
N PHE A 49 -8.78 13.52 6.52
CA PHE A 49 -8.03 12.59 7.36
C PHE A 49 -8.58 11.18 7.17
N THR A 50 -7.74 10.26 6.68
CA THR A 50 -8.17 8.88 6.39
C THR A 50 -7.39 7.86 7.19
N PHE A 51 -7.97 6.66 7.36
CA PHE A 51 -7.28 5.51 7.92
C PHE A 51 -6.31 4.84 6.93
N GLN A 52 -6.15 5.43 5.74
CA GLN A 52 -5.28 4.90 4.69
C GLN A 52 -3.82 4.83 5.14
N THR A 53 -3.33 5.84 5.86
CA THR A 53 -1.96 5.88 6.40
C THR A 53 -1.68 4.71 7.35
N LEU A 54 -2.65 4.32 8.17
CA LEU A 54 -2.56 3.15 9.04
C LEU A 54 -2.44 1.87 8.21
N ALA A 55 -3.29 1.70 7.20
CA ALA A 55 -3.24 0.55 6.31
C ALA A 55 -1.89 0.42 5.61
N VAL A 56 -1.33 1.54 5.13
CA VAL A 56 0.00 1.61 4.49
C VAL A 56 1.09 1.08 5.41
N LEU A 57 1.10 1.50 6.69
CA LEU A 57 2.10 1.06 7.68
C LEU A 57 1.94 -0.41 8.07
N VAL A 58 0.70 -0.89 8.23
CA VAL A 58 0.41 -2.30 8.51
C VAL A 58 0.87 -3.18 7.34
N ILE A 59 0.54 -2.79 6.11
CA ILE A 59 0.96 -3.52 4.90
C ILE A 59 2.48 -3.51 4.77
N GLY A 60 3.12 -2.34 4.93
CA GLY A 60 4.58 -2.21 4.87
C GLY A 60 5.29 -3.12 5.85
N SER A 61 4.95 -3.02 7.14
CA SER A 61 5.57 -3.82 8.21
C SER A 61 5.27 -5.33 8.09
N THR A 62 4.12 -5.71 7.54
CA THR A 62 3.74 -7.13 7.40
C THR A 62 4.32 -7.78 6.15
N TYR A 63 4.22 -7.12 5.00
CA TYR A 63 4.63 -7.66 3.70
C TYR A 63 6.13 -7.47 3.44
N GLY A 64 6.75 -6.55 4.17
CA GLY A 64 8.14 -6.12 4.00
C GLY A 64 8.30 -5.12 2.86
N ALA A 65 9.52 -4.56 2.76
CA ALA A 65 9.80 -3.40 1.93
C ALA A 65 9.35 -3.52 0.46
N ALA A 66 9.73 -4.60 -0.21
CA ALA A 66 9.46 -4.77 -1.64
C ALA A 66 7.97 -4.99 -1.93
N ARG A 67 7.32 -5.93 -1.22
CA ARG A 67 5.90 -6.23 -1.43
C ARG A 67 5.01 -5.07 -0.99
N GLY A 68 5.34 -4.38 0.10
CA GLY A 68 4.62 -3.18 0.54
C GLY A 68 4.67 -2.05 -0.50
N ALA A 69 5.86 -1.76 -1.05
CA ALA A 69 6.02 -0.78 -2.12
C ALA A 69 5.22 -1.15 -3.38
N ILE A 70 5.27 -2.41 -3.80
CA ILE A 70 4.50 -2.92 -4.94
C ILE A 70 3.00 -2.76 -4.70
N THR A 71 2.51 -3.09 -3.50
CA THR A 71 1.08 -2.92 -3.16
C THR A 71 0.65 -1.46 -3.24
N MET A 72 1.45 -0.52 -2.72
CA MET A 72 1.11 0.91 -2.79
C MET A 72 1.21 1.47 -4.21
N GLY A 73 2.17 0.99 -5.01
CA GLY A 73 2.25 1.30 -6.43
C GLY A 73 1.03 0.79 -7.20
N ALA A 74 0.60 -0.45 -6.92
CA ALA A 74 -0.60 -1.03 -7.50
C ALA A 74 -1.87 -0.25 -7.10
N TYR A 75 -1.97 0.19 -5.84
CA TYR A 75 -3.06 1.04 -5.37
C TYR A 75 -3.12 2.36 -6.14
N ALA A 76 -1.97 3.03 -6.30
CA ALA A 76 -1.88 4.27 -7.08
C ALA A 76 -2.27 4.06 -8.55
N LEU A 77 -1.81 2.97 -9.18
CA LEU A 77 -2.15 2.61 -10.55
C LEU A 77 -3.65 2.33 -10.72
N VAL A 78 -4.25 1.56 -9.81
CA VAL A 78 -5.68 1.24 -9.85
C VAL A 78 -6.52 2.52 -9.79
N GLY A 79 -6.19 3.45 -8.88
CA GLY A 79 -6.87 4.74 -8.81
C GLY A 79 -6.60 5.64 -10.01
N ALA A 80 -5.37 5.62 -10.55
CA ALA A 80 -5.03 6.35 -11.78
C ALA A 80 -5.82 5.89 -12.99
N LEU A 81 -6.08 4.57 -13.10
CA LEU A 81 -6.89 3.96 -14.15
C LEU A 81 -8.40 4.26 -14.02
N GLY A 82 -8.80 5.02 -12.99
CA GLY A 82 -10.15 5.55 -12.85
C GLY A 82 -11.05 4.81 -11.87
N LEU A 83 -10.56 3.77 -11.18
CA LEU A 83 -11.34 3.11 -10.13
C LEU A 83 -11.44 4.02 -8.89
N PRO A 84 -12.63 4.16 -8.28
CA PRO A 84 -12.90 5.05 -7.14
C PRO A 84 -12.34 4.48 -5.82
N VAL A 85 -11.01 4.38 -5.74
CA VAL A 85 -10.29 3.79 -4.59
C VAL A 85 -9.64 4.82 -3.67
N PHE A 86 -9.55 6.08 -4.10
CA PHE A 86 -9.04 7.17 -3.27
C PHE A 86 -10.14 7.67 -2.32
N ALA A 87 -9.75 8.53 -1.37
CA ALA A 87 -10.67 9.09 -0.37
C ALA A 87 -11.90 9.72 -1.02
N ASP A 88 -13.05 9.63 -0.34
CA ASP A 88 -14.35 10.13 -0.81
C ASP A 88 -14.75 9.59 -2.19
N ALA A 89 -14.43 8.31 -2.44
CA ALA A 89 -14.63 7.62 -3.72
C ALA A 89 -14.02 8.34 -4.94
N SER A 90 -12.97 9.14 -4.75
CA SER A 90 -12.28 9.82 -5.85
C SER A 90 -11.38 8.88 -6.66
N SER A 91 -11.08 9.28 -7.90
CA SER A 91 -10.22 8.53 -8.83
C SER A 91 -9.58 9.44 -9.87
N GLY A 92 -8.66 8.87 -10.65
CA GLY A 92 -8.07 9.50 -11.83
C GLY A 92 -6.75 10.23 -11.57
N LEU A 93 -6.11 10.62 -12.68
CA LEU A 93 -4.83 11.34 -12.65
C LEU A 93 -4.94 12.72 -12.00
N ASN A 94 -6.11 13.35 -12.05
CA ASN A 94 -6.40 14.62 -11.37
C ASN A 94 -6.17 14.55 -9.85
N VAL A 95 -6.43 13.40 -9.21
CA VAL A 95 -6.15 13.20 -7.79
C VAL A 95 -4.65 13.07 -7.52
N LEU A 96 -3.93 12.37 -8.42
CA LEU A 96 -2.48 12.18 -8.32
C LEU A 96 -1.67 13.46 -8.58
N PHE A 97 -2.17 14.35 -9.42
CA PHE A 97 -1.57 15.67 -9.65
C PHE A 97 -2.21 16.78 -8.80
N GLY A 98 -3.16 16.42 -7.93
CA GLY A 98 -3.81 17.32 -6.96
C GLY A 98 -3.16 17.27 -5.57
N TYR A 99 -3.85 17.85 -4.58
CA TYR A 99 -3.35 17.95 -3.20
C TYR A 99 -3.04 16.59 -2.55
N SER A 100 -3.84 15.56 -2.84
CA SER A 100 -3.68 14.21 -2.26
C SER A 100 -2.59 13.37 -2.95
N GLY A 101 -2.09 13.80 -4.11
CA GLY A 101 -1.11 13.06 -4.89
C GLY A 101 0.18 12.79 -4.13
N GLY A 102 0.68 13.80 -3.41
CA GLY A 102 1.90 13.66 -2.59
C GLY A 102 1.77 12.59 -1.51
N PHE A 103 0.58 12.41 -0.93
CA PHE A 103 0.32 11.33 0.02
C PHE A 103 0.37 9.96 -0.65
N ILE A 104 -0.30 9.80 -1.80
CA ILE A 104 -0.37 8.52 -2.52
C ILE A 104 1.03 8.07 -2.96
N ILE A 105 1.84 8.99 -3.50
CA ILE A 105 3.24 8.69 -3.87
C ILE A 105 4.08 8.44 -2.61
N GLY A 106 3.87 9.22 -1.55
CA GLY A 106 4.52 9.03 -0.26
C GLY A 106 4.25 7.67 0.37
N PHE A 107 3.07 7.08 0.14
CA PHE A 107 2.73 5.75 0.66
C PHE A 107 3.64 4.65 0.13
N ILE A 108 4.13 4.76 -1.10
CA ILE A 108 5.07 3.81 -1.68
C ILE A 108 6.35 3.77 -0.86
N PHE A 109 6.90 4.95 -0.55
CA PHE A 109 8.11 5.08 0.25
C PHE A 109 7.87 4.73 1.72
N ALA A 110 6.72 5.12 2.28
CA ALA A 110 6.36 4.80 3.66
C ALA A 110 6.22 3.29 3.88
N ALA A 111 5.54 2.57 2.98
CA ALA A 111 5.43 1.11 3.06
C ALA A 111 6.79 0.43 2.88
N ALA A 112 7.63 0.92 1.97
CA ALA A 112 8.98 0.40 1.77
C ALA A 112 9.84 0.54 3.03
N LEU A 113 9.82 1.73 3.65
CA LEU A 113 10.60 2.02 4.85
C LEU A 113 10.06 1.24 6.05
N ALA A 114 8.75 1.24 6.27
CA ALA A 114 8.11 0.50 7.36
C ALA A 114 8.38 -1.01 7.28
N GLY A 115 8.51 -1.56 6.08
CA GLY A 115 8.86 -2.96 5.87
C GLY A 115 10.36 -3.26 5.86
N ARG A 116 11.22 -2.24 5.96
CA ARG A 116 12.68 -2.39 6.01
C ARG A 116 13.23 -2.34 7.42
N LEU A 117 12.60 -1.54 8.27
CA LEU A 117 12.86 -1.39 9.71
C LEU A 117 12.43 -2.65 10.46
#